data_AF-Q8A3C3-F1
#
_entry.id   AF-Q8A3C3-F1
#
_cell.length_a   1.000
_cell.length_b   1.000
_cell.length_c   1.000
_cell.angle_alpha   90.00
_cell.angle_beta   90.00
_cell.angle_gamma   90.00
#
_symmetry.space_group_name_H-M   'P 1'
#
loop_
_entity.id
_entity.type
_entity.pdbx_description
1 polymer ?
#
loop_
_entity_poly.entity_id
_entity_poly.type
_entity_poly.pdbx_seq_one_letter_code
_entity_poly.pdbx_strand_id
1 'polypeptide(L)'
;MELQIIQNKIYEIRGQKVMLDFDLAELYATETRLLKRAVRRNIDRFPIDFMFELSTEEANSLLSSRVSQNGTPQYNFSAYKPFAFTEQGVAMLSSVLHSEVAIRVNINIMRAFVSIRQYVLASEAKNEEIEELKQRIQELENQGCKAFAMINQIGEETLEAINDLSEDTRKELDGIYLALSQLADKQKQVPQHKKRKPIGFVHYDKEE
;
A
#
# COMPACT_ATOMS: atom_id res chain seq x y z
N MET A 1 -16.14 -34.28 -1.94
CA MET A 1 -15.87 -33.24 -2.94
C MET A 1 -15.33 -32.04 -2.19
N GLU A 2 -14.17 -31.54 -2.60
CA GLU A 2 -13.54 -30.40 -1.93
C GLU A 2 -14.34 -29.12 -2.20
N LEU A 3 -14.61 -28.34 -1.15
CA LEU A 3 -15.36 -27.08 -1.24
C LEU A 3 -14.72 -26.09 -2.23
N GLN A 4 -13.40 -26.15 -2.39
CA GLN A 4 -12.64 -25.31 -3.32
C GLN A 4 -13.06 -25.52 -4.79
N ILE A 5 -13.36 -26.74 -5.19
CA ILE A 5 -13.79 -27.05 -6.57
C ILE A 5 -15.13 -26.36 -6.88
N ILE A 6 -16.03 -26.33 -5.91
CA ILE A 6 -17.34 -25.69 -6.04
C ILE A 6 -17.19 -24.16 -6.07
N GLN A 7 -16.33 -23.60 -5.21
CA GLN A 7 -16.07 -22.16 -5.18
C GLN A 7 -15.53 -21.65 -6.53
N ASN A 8 -14.66 -22.39 -7.19
CA ASN A 8 -14.12 -22.03 -8.51
C ASN A 8 -15.16 -22.05 -9.65
N LYS A 9 -16.33 -22.64 -9.41
CA LYS A 9 -17.46 -22.73 -10.34
C LYS A 9 -18.57 -21.71 -10.03
N ILE A 10 -18.33 -20.79 -9.10
CA ILE A 10 -19.23 -19.67 -8.79
C ILE A 10 -18.71 -18.42 -9.48
N TYR A 11 -19.53 -17.85 -10.36
CA TYR A 11 -19.22 -16.67 -11.16
C TYR A 11 -19.99 -15.46 -10.66
N GLU A 12 -19.49 -14.28 -10.96
CA GLU A 12 -20.22 -13.03 -10.71
C GLU A 12 -20.72 -12.47 -12.04
N ILE A 13 -22.04 -12.45 -12.20
CA ILE A 13 -22.70 -11.98 -13.43
C ILE A 13 -23.86 -11.08 -13.02
N ARG A 14 -23.95 -9.88 -13.60
CA ARG A 14 -24.96 -8.86 -13.24
C ARG A 14 -24.98 -8.54 -11.73
N GLY A 15 -23.83 -8.57 -11.07
CA GLY A 15 -23.69 -8.35 -9.62
C GLY A 15 -24.25 -9.49 -8.75
N GLN A 16 -24.58 -10.64 -9.33
CA GLN A 16 -25.07 -11.81 -8.62
C GLN A 16 -24.07 -12.95 -8.70
N LYS A 17 -23.88 -13.67 -7.58
CA LYS A 17 -23.10 -14.92 -7.56
C LYS A 17 -23.96 -16.04 -8.13
N VAL A 18 -23.52 -16.63 -9.23
CA VAL A 18 -24.28 -17.62 -10.01
C VAL A 18 -23.42 -18.82 -10.40
N MET A 19 -24.07 -19.98 -10.58
CA MET A 19 -23.47 -21.17 -11.16
C MET A 19 -24.11 -21.48 -12.52
N LEU A 20 -23.30 -21.97 -13.46
CA LEU A 20 -23.72 -22.23 -14.83
C LEU A 20 -24.27 -23.65 -14.98
N ASP A 21 -25.22 -23.83 -15.90
CA ASP A 21 -25.87 -25.12 -16.15
C ASP A 21 -24.90 -26.28 -16.41
N PHE A 22 -23.83 -26.07 -17.16
CA PHE A 22 -22.86 -27.11 -17.49
C PHE A 22 -21.98 -27.47 -16.29
N ASP A 23 -21.59 -26.49 -15.48
CA ASP A 23 -20.84 -26.71 -14.25
C ASP A 23 -21.71 -27.45 -13.22
N LEU A 24 -22.99 -27.07 -13.09
CA LEU A 24 -23.94 -27.77 -12.23
C LEU A 24 -24.22 -29.19 -12.72
N ALA A 25 -24.37 -29.39 -14.02
CA ALA A 25 -24.61 -30.71 -14.60
C ALA A 25 -23.45 -31.67 -14.32
N GLU A 26 -22.20 -31.19 -14.47
CA GLU A 26 -20.99 -31.94 -14.11
C GLU A 26 -20.97 -32.30 -12.62
N LEU A 27 -21.22 -31.32 -11.73
CA LEU A 27 -21.23 -31.54 -10.28
C LEU A 27 -22.32 -32.53 -9.86
N TYR A 28 -23.50 -32.47 -10.49
CA TYR A 28 -24.61 -33.38 -10.25
C TYR A 28 -24.47 -34.75 -10.93
N ALA A 29 -23.40 -34.98 -11.70
CA ALA A 29 -23.21 -36.17 -12.52
C ALA A 29 -24.41 -36.43 -13.47
N THR A 30 -24.88 -35.38 -14.14
CA THR A 30 -25.99 -35.43 -15.10
C THR A 30 -25.61 -34.73 -16.41
N GLU A 31 -26.30 -35.07 -17.50
CA GLU A 31 -26.12 -34.32 -18.76
C GLU A 31 -26.75 -32.92 -18.64
N THR A 32 -26.08 -31.90 -19.17
CA THR A 32 -26.58 -30.52 -19.20
C THR A 32 -27.96 -30.41 -19.87
N ARG A 33 -28.19 -31.21 -20.92
CA ARG A 33 -29.49 -31.29 -21.61
C ARG A 33 -30.60 -31.82 -20.70
N LEU A 34 -30.30 -32.81 -19.86
CA LEU A 34 -31.26 -33.38 -18.91
C LEU A 34 -31.59 -32.39 -17.80
N LEU A 35 -30.58 -31.70 -17.28
CA LEU A 35 -30.76 -30.61 -16.31
C LEU A 35 -31.68 -29.52 -16.87
N LYS A 36 -31.38 -29.00 -18.06
CA LYS A 36 -32.22 -28.00 -18.74
C LYS A 36 -33.65 -28.48 -18.94
N ARG A 37 -33.82 -29.74 -19.34
CA ARG A 37 -35.15 -30.34 -19.54
C ARG A 37 -35.93 -30.40 -18.23
N ALA A 38 -35.27 -30.78 -17.12
CA ALA A 38 -35.91 -30.85 -15.81
C ALA A 38 -36.35 -29.48 -15.31
N VAL A 39 -35.53 -28.45 -15.52
CA VAL A 39 -35.84 -27.05 -15.20
C VAL A 39 -37.01 -26.53 -16.03
N ARG A 40 -36.99 -26.74 -17.35
CA ARG A 40 -38.09 -26.29 -18.25
C ARG A 40 -39.43 -26.95 -17.91
N ARG A 41 -39.43 -28.19 -17.43
CA ARG A 41 -40.66 -28.88 -16.97
C ARG A 41 -41.22 -28.30 -15.67
N ASN A 42 -40.39 -27.59 -14.90
CA ASN A 42 -40.74 -27.03 -13.59
C ASN A 42 -40.52 -25.51 -13.58
N ILE A 43 -40.74 -24.83 -14.71
CA ILE A 43 -40.36 -23.42 -14.88
C ILE A 43 -41.05 -22.49 -13.86
N ASP A 44 -42.24 -22.85 -13.38
CA ASP A 44 -42.98 -22.12 -12.34
C ASP A 44 -42.21 -22.04 -11.00
N ARG A 45 -41.23 -22.94 -10.78
CA ARG A 45 -40.34 -22.95 -9.61
C ARG A 45 -39.11 -22.07 -9.78
N PHE A 46 -38.88 -21.53 -10.97
CA PHE A 46 -37.70 -20.76 -11.32
C PHE A 46 -38.10 -19.37 -11.84
N PRO A 47 -38.46 -18.46 -10.93
CA PRO A 47 -38.64 -17.06 -11.28
C PRO A 47 -37.31 -16.43 -11.76
N ILE A 48 -37.40 -15.21 -12.31
CA ILE A 48 -36.28 -14.55 -12.99
C ILE A 48 -35.09 -14.22 -12.06
N ASP A 49 -35.33 -14.14 -10.75
CA ASP A 49 -34.33 -13.96 -9.70
C ASP A 49 -33.64 -15.27 -9.27
N PHE A 50 -34.18 -16.42 -9.68
CA PHE A 50 -33.62 -17.74 -9.37
C PHE A 50 -32.75 -18.24 -10.51
N MET A 51 -33.16 -17.96 -11.75
CA MET A 51 -32.36 -18.27 -12.93
C MET A 51 -32.60 -17.28 -14.05
N PHE A 52 -31.60 -17.13 -14.89
CA PHE A 52 -31.72 -16.39 -16.15
C PHE A 52 -30.82 -16.99 -17.21
N GLU A 53 -31.14 -16.72 -18.47
CA GLU A 53 -30.32 -17.10 -19.61
C GLU A 53 -29.28 -16.00 -19.88
N LEU A 54 -28.03 -16.41 -20.12
CA LEU A 54 -26.96 -15.50 -20.45
C LEU A 54 -27.08 -15.01 -21.90
N SER A 55 -26.72 -13.74 -22.12
CA SER A 55 -26.50 -13.22 -23.46
C SER A 55 -25.25 -13.84 -24.09
N THR A 56 -25.17 -13.78 -25.42
CA THR A 56 -23.99 -14.25 -26.16
C THR A 56 -22.73 -13.48 -25.76
N GLU A 57 -22.87 -12.19 -25.47
CA GLU A 57 -21.78 -11.34 -25.00
C GLU A 57 -21.29 -11.77 -23.61
N GLU A 58 -22.20 -11.92 -22.64
CA GLU A 58 -21.87 -12.40 -21.29
C GLU A 58 -21.19 -13.77 -21.32
N ALA A 59 -21.71 -14.70 -22.14
CA ALA A 59 -21.13 -16.04 -22.28
C ALA A 59 -19.72 -16.00 -22.90
N ASN A 60 -19.48 -15.12 -23.88
CA ASN A 60 -18.18 -14.95 -24.51
C ASN A 60 -17.15 -14.27 -23.57
N SER A 61 -17.58 -13.28 -22.78
CA SER A 61 -16.74 -12.66 -21.76
C SER A 61 -16.30 -13.65 -20.67
N LEU A 62 -17.16 -14.59 -20.30
CA LEU A 62 -16.78 -15.67 -19.38
C LEU A 62 -15.73 -16.59 -19.99
N LEU A 63 -15.85 -16.92 -21.29
CA LEU A 63 -14.86 -17.73 -22.00
C LEU A 63 -13.50 -17.05 -22.07
N SER A 64 -13.45 -15.77 -22.44
CA SER A 64 -12.17 -15.05 -22.54
C SER A 64 -11.44 -15.03 -21.19
N SER A 65 -12.18 -14.92 -20.08
CA SER A 65 -11.60 -15.01 -18.74
C SER A 65 -11.04 -16.40 -18.41
N ARG A 66 -11.66 -17.50 -18.90
CA ARG A 66 -11.17 -18.89 -18.70
C ARG A 66 -10.01 -19.28 -19.64
N VAL A 67 -10.03 -18.82 -20.89
CA VAL A 67 -9.07 -19.24 -21.93
C VAL A 67 -7.66 -18.68 -21.70
N SER A 68 -7.51 -17.64 -20.87
CA SER A 68 -6.18 -17.12 -20.51
C SER A 68 -5.32 -18.11 -19.70
N GLN A 69 -5.88 -19.22 -19.19
CA GLN A 69 -5.13 -20.20 -18.43
C GLN A 69 -4.75 -21.44 -19.24
N ASN A 70 -5.66 -22.02 -20.03
CA ASN A 70 -5.39 -23.23 -20.80
C ASN A 70 -5.95 -23.06 -22.22
N GLY A 71 -5.09 -23.15 -23.24
CA GLY A 71 -5.42 -22.90 -24.64
C GLY A 71 -6.62 -23.67 -25.18
N THR A 72 -7.24 -23.06 -26.20
CA THR A 72 -8.46 -23.46 -26.96
C THR A 72 -9.81 -23.41 -26.20
N PRO A 73 -10.78 -22.57 -26.64
CA PRO A 73 -12.13 -22.58 -26.11
C PRO A 73 -12.85 -23.87 -26.54
N GLN A 74 -13.17 -24.74 -25.57
CA GLN A 74 -13.86 -26.01 -25.84
C GLN A 74 -15.38 -25.82 -26.09
N TYR A 75 -15.91 -24.62 -25.87
CA TYR A 75 -17.34 -24.30 -26.03
C TYR A 75 -17.55 -23.14 -27.01
N ASN A 76 -18.28 -23.40 -28.10
CA ASN A 76 -18.79 -22.37 -29.01
C ASN A 76 -20.19 -21.92 -28.54
N PHE A 77 -20.27 -20.93 -27.64
CA PHE A 77 -21.54 -20.38 -27.15
C PHE A 77 -22.33 -19.55 -28.19
N SER A 78 -21.79 -19.40 -29.41
CA SER A 78 -22.49 -18.78 -30.55
C SER A 78 -23.87 -19.40 -30.84
N ALA A 79 -24.06 -20.69 -30.55
CA ALA A 79 -25.35 -21.38 -30.70
C ALA A 79 -26.01 -21.80 -29.36
N TYR A 80 -25.29 -21.70 -28.24
CA TYR A 80 -25.76 -22.19 -26.94
C TYR A 80 -25.70 -21.08 -25.90
N LYS A 81 -26.87 -20.70 -25.39
CA LYS A 81 -27.00 -19.77 -24.28
C LYS A 81 -27.09 -20.56 -22.97
N PRO A 82 -26.08 -20.46 -22.08
CA PRO A 82 -26.13 -21.11 -20.78
C PRO A 82 -27.15 -20.43 -19.85
N PHE A 83 -27.82 -21.25 -19.03
CA PHE A 83 -28.55 -20.76 -17.86
C PHE A 83 -27.58 -20.53 -16.72
N ALA A 84 -27.75 -19.39 -16.06
CA ALA A 84 -27.14 -19.05 -14.80
C ALA A 84 -28.17 -19.23 -13.69
N PHE A 85 -27.76 -19.89 -12.61
CA PHE A 85 -28.59 -20.13 -11.42
C PHE A 85 -27.99 -19.39 -10.23
N THR A 86 -28.80 -18.58 -9.56
CA THR A 86 -28.43 -17.97 -8.27
C THR A 86 -28.42 -19.03 -7.18
N GLU A 87 -27.99 -18.68 -5.97
CA GLU A 87 -28.05 -19.56 -4.81
C GLU A 87 -29.46 -20.13 -4.60
N GLN A 88 -30.49 -19.29 -4.74
CA GLN A 88 -31.90 -19.68 -4.63
C GLN A 88 -32.30 -20.62 -5.77
N GLY A 89 -31.85 -20.35 -7.01
CA GLY A 89 -32.07 -21.25 -8.14
C GLY A 89 -31.44 -22.62 -7.93
N VAL A 90 -30.20 -22.67 -7.43
CA VAL A 90 -29.55 -23.93 -7.09
C VAL A 90 -30.30 -24.65 -5.97
N ALA A 91 -30.82 -23.92 -4.98
CA ALA A 91 -31.64 -24.50 -3.92
C ALA A 91 -32.89 -25.16 -4.51
N MET A 92 -33.53 -24.53 -5.49
CA MET A 92 -34.70 -25.10 -6.15
C MET A 92 -34.37 -26.34 -6.98
N LEU A 93 -33.13 -26.49 -7.49
CA LEU A 93 -32.72 -27.71 -8.18
C LEU A 93 -32.81 -28.94 -7.28
N SER A 94 -32.72 -28.81 -5.95
CA SER A 94 -32.93 -29.93 -5.02
C SER A 94 -34.35 -30.50 -5.03
N SER A 95 -35.34 -29.67 -5.37
CA SER A 95 -36.74 -30.10 -5.50
C SER A 95 -37.05 -30.75 -6.87
N VAL A 96 -36.11 -30.65 -7.80
CA VAL A 96 -36.25 -31.15 -9.18
C VAL A 96 -35.37 -32.39 -9.40
N LEU A 97 -34.16 -32.39 -8.86
CA LEU A 97 -33.18 -33.46 -8.96
C LEU A 97 -33.14 -34.29 -7.68
N HIS A 98 -33.61 -35.52 -7.76
CA HIS A 98 -33.81 -36.40 -6.60
C HIS A 98 -32.72 -37.48 -6.45
N SER A 99 -31.62 -37.39 -7.19
CA SER A 99 -30.50 -38.34 -7.06
C SER A 99 -29.75 -38.12 -5.74
N GLU A 100 -29.30 -39.19 -5.08
CA GLU A 100 -28.47 -39.11 -3.87
C GLU A 100 -27.19 -38.29 -4.08
N VAL A 101 -26.64 -38.32 -5.30
CA VAL A 101 -25.50 -37.48 -5.69
C VAL A 101 -25.92 -36.02 -5.72
N ALA A 102 -27.05 -35.70 -6.35
CA ALA A 102 -27.57 -34.34 -6.47
C ALA A 102 -27.89 -33.72 -5.11
N ILE A 103 -28.49 -34.49 -4.20
CA ILE A 103 -28.80 -34.05 -2.83
C ILE A 103 -27.52 -33.66 -2.08
N ARG A 104 -26.50 -34.54 -2.08
CA ARG A 104 -25.22 -34.27 -1.40
C ARG A 104 -24.48 -33.08 -2.00
N VAL A 105 -24.46 -32.97 -3.32
CA VAL A 105 -23.80 -31.89 -4.03
C VAL A 105 -24.50 -30.55 -3.75
N ASN A 106 -25.84 -30.52 -3.75
CA ASN A 106 -26.58 -29.31 -3.43
C ASN A 106 -26.27 -28.80 -2.02
N ILE A 107 -26.18 -29.69 -1.03
CA ILE A 107 -25.76 -29.32 0.34
C ILE A 107 -24.37 -28.68 0.34
N ASN A 108 -23.42 -29.24 -0.41
CA ASN A 108 -22.06 -28.68 -0.51
C ASN A 108 -22.03 -27.35 -1.26
N ILE A 109 -22.87 -27.18 -2.28
CA ILE A 109 -23.02 -25.91 -2.99
C ILE A 109 -23.56 -24.83 -2.05
N MET A 110 -24.60 -25.13 -1.25
CA MET A 110 -25.10 -24.19 -0.26
C MET A 110 -24.03 -23.77 0.74
N ARG A 111 -23.23 -24.73 1.23
CA ARG A 111 -22.11 -24.43 2.12
C ARG A 111 -21.09 -23.50 1.44
N ALA A 112 -20.76 -23.73 0.17
CA ALA A 112 -19.84 -22.88 -0.57
C ALA A 112 -20.37 -21.44 -0.71
N PHE A 113 -21.65 -21.26 -1.05
CA PHE A 113 -22.28 -19.94 -1.12
C PHE A 113 -22.27 -19.21 0.22
N VAL A 114 -22.60 -19.90 1.32
CA VAL A 114 -22.54 -19.34 2.68
C VAL A 114 -21.11 -18.94 3.05
N SER A 115 -20.12 -19.80 2.77
CA SER A 115 -18.71 -19.49 3.03
C SER A 115 -18.22 -18.27 2.25
N ILE A 116 -18.63 -18.13 0.98
CA ILE A 116 -18.30 -16.94 0.17
C ILE A 116 -18.92 -15.68 0.78
N ARG A 117 -20.19 -15.74 1.20
CA ARG A 117 -20.85 -14.59 1.84
C ARG A 117 -20.14 -14.17 3.13
N GLN A 118 -19.79 -15.14 3.97
CA GLN A 118 -19.02 -14.89 5.20
C GLN A 118 -17.65 -14.28 4.89
N TYR A 119 -16.97 -14.75 3.84
CA TYR A 119 -15.70 -14.20 3.41
C TYR A 119 -15.83 -12.75 2.94
N VAL A 120 -16.85 -12.42 2.15
CA VAL A 120 -17.10 -11.05 1.70
C VAL A 120 -17.33 -10.11 2.89
N LEU A 121 -18.22 -10.50 3.83
CA LEU A 121 -18.48 -9.73 5.04
C LEU A 121 -17.23 -9.57 5.92
N ALA A 122 -16.44 -10.62 6.08
CA ALA A 122 -15.19 -10.56 6.83
C ALA A 122 -14.12 -9.71 6.11
N SER A 123 -14.17 -9.61 4.79
CA SER A 123 -13.27 -8.76 4.01
C SER A 123 -13.63 -7.28 4.14
N GLU A 124 -14.90 -6.93 4.32
CA GLU A 124 -15.33 -5.55 4.57
C GLU A 124 -14.71 -5.02 5.86
N ALA A 125 -14.79 -5.79 6.96
CA ALA A 125 -14.14 -5.44 8.23
C ALA A 125 -12.61 -5.26 8.08
N LYS A 126 -11.95 -6.12 7.29
CA LYS A 126 -10.52 -5.99 7.02
C LYS A 126 -10.18 -4.76 6.16
N ASN A 127 -11.05 -4.38 5.24
CA ASN A 127 -10.85 -3.19 4.43
C ASN A 127 -10.89 -1.92 5.28
N GLU A 128 -11.75 -1.87 6.30
CA GLU A 128 -11.77 -0.76 7.27
C GLU A 128 -10.45 -0.66 8.05
N GLU A 129 -9.94 -1.79 8.57
CA GLU A 129 -8.62 -1.84 9.25
C GLU A 129 -7.49 -1.38 8.32
N ILE A 130 -7.54 -1.74 7.03
CA ILE A 130 -6.55 -1.31 6.04
C ILE A 130 -6.62 0.20 5.80
N GLU A 131 -7.83 0.78 5.71
CA GLU A 131 -7.98 2.23 5.54
C GLU A 131 -7.51 3.01 6.76
N GLU A 132 -7.75 2.51 7.97
CA GLU A 132 -7.20 3.11 9.20
C GLU A 132 -5.66 3.07 9.21
N LEU A 133 -5.07 1.93 8.85
CA LEU A 133 -3.61 1.80 8.73
C LEU A 133 -3.02 2.75 7.69
N LYS A 134 -3.68 2.93 6.54
CA LYS A 134 -3.25 3.91 5.51
C LYS A 134 -3.24 5.32 6.05
N GLN A 135 -4.28 5.73 6.78
CA GLN A 135 -4.34 7.05 7.41
C GLN A 135 -3.20 7.23 8.41
N ARG A 136 -2.93 6.22 9.25
CA ARG A 136 -1.86 6.28 10.23
C ARG A 136 -0.47 6.39 9.60
N ILE A 137 -0.23 5.66 8.51
CA ILE A 137 1.01 5.78 7.74
C ILE A 137 1.16 7.18 7.15
N GLN A 138 0.10 7.72 6.56
CA GLN A 138 0.12 9.07 5.98
C GLN A 138 0.39 10.15 7.04
N GLU A 139 -0.15 10.01 8.25
CA GLU A 139 0.19 10.90 9.37
C GLU A 139 1.66 10.82 9.76
N LEU A 140 2.22 9.61 9.84
CA LEU A 140 3.63 9.40 10.17
C LEU A 140 4.55 9.96 9.09
N GLU A 141 4.21 9.79 7.81
CA GLU A 141 4.94 10.39 6.68
C GLU A 141 4.95 11.92 6.79
N ASN A 142 3.78 12.52 7.06
CA ASN A 142 3.67 13.97 7.26
C ASN A 142 4.50 14.47 8.46
N GLN A 143 4.52 13.71 9.56
CA GLN A 143 5.37 14.01 10.72
C GLN A 143 6.86 13.90 10.37
N GLY A 144 7.25 12.87 9.62
CA GLY A 144 8.62 12.68 9.12
C GLY A 144 9.08 13.86 8.25
N CYS A 145 8.23 14.33 7.33
CA CYS A 145 8.52 15.51 6.52
C CYS A 145 8.72 16.77 7.36
N LYS A 146 7.88 16.99 8.39
CA LYS A 146 8.03 18.14 9.31
C LYS A 146 9.32 18.05 10.13
N ALA A 147 9.64 16.87 10.66
CA ALA A 147 10.88 16.65 11.39
C ALA A 147 12.10 16.90 10.52
N PHE A 148 12.07 16.43 9.26
CA PHE A 148 13.15 16.68 8.31
C PHE A 148 13.31 18.17 7.97
N ALA A 149 12.22 18.89 7.76
CA ALA A 149 12.25 20.33 7.53
C ALA A 149 12.85 21.09 8.73
N MET A 150 12.47 20.72 9.95
CA MET A 150 13.01 21.31 11.18
C MET A 150 14.51 21.02 11.34
N ILE A 151 14.96 19.80 11.03
CA ILE A 151 16.39 19.44 11.08
C ILE A 151 17.19 20.27 10.08
N ASN A 152 16.70 20.46 8.86
CA ASN A 152 17.39 21.29 7.86
C ASN A 152 17.50 22.75 8.30
N GLN A 153 16.41 23.30 8.86
CA GLN A 153 16.40 24.68 9.35
C GLN A 153 17.39 24.88 10.50
N ILE A 154 17.42 23.96 11.47
CA ILE A 154 18.43 23.98 12.55
C ILE A 154 19.84 23.83 11.97
N GLY A 155 20.02 22.99 10.95
CA GLY A 155 21.28 22.83 10.24
C GLY A 155 21.76 24.13 9.61
N GLU A 156 20.89 24.88 8.95
CA GLU A 156 21.20 26.20 8.38
C GLU A 156 21.57 27.21 9.48
N GLU A 157 20.75 27.33 10.53
CA GLU A 157 21.01 28.26 11.65
C GLU A 157 22.35 27.96 12.35
N THR A 158 22.69 26.69 12.54
CA THR A 158 23.96 26.30 13.16
C THR A 158 25.15 26.60 12.26
N LEU A 159 25.03 26.43 10.94
CA LEU A 159 26.07 26.79 9.98
C LEU A 159 26.30 28.30 9.94
N GLU A 160 25.23 29.10 9.98
CA GLU A 160 25.32 30.56 10.08
C GLU A 160 26.05 30.99 11.36
N ALA A 161 25.66 30.43 12.52
CA ALA A 161 26.31 30.73 13.79
C ALA A 161 27.81 30.38 13.81
N ILE A 162 28.19 29.25 13.19
CA ILE A 162 29.61 28.86 13.05
C ILE A 162 30.36 29.85 12.16
N ASN A 163 29.74 30.30 11.07
CA ASN A 163 30.35 31.25 10.15
C ASN A 163 30.58 32.62 10.81
N ASP A 164 29.58 33.16 11.52
CA ASP A 164 29.70 34.42 12.23
C ASP A 164 30.81 34.38 13.30
N LEU A 165 30.88 33.30 14.07
CA LEU A 165 31.94 33.10 15.06
C LEU A 165 33.33 33.03 14.40
N SER A 166 33.44 32.36 13.25
CA SER A 166 34.68 32.30 12.47
C SER A 166 35.11 33.69 11.99
N GLU A 167 34.18 34.53 11.54
CA GLU A 167 34.47 35.91 11.12
C GLU A 167 34.91 36.79 12.29
N ASP A 168 34.29 36.66 13.46
CA ASP A 168 34.68 37.43 14.64
C ASP A 168 36.04 37.02 15.19
N THR A 169 36.35 35.72 15.23
CA THR A 169 37.68 35.23 15.61
C THR A 169 38.77 35.70 14.64
N ARG A 170 38.47 35.80 13.33
CA ARG A 170 39.40 36.41 12.34
C ARG A 170 39.69 37.87 12.66
N LYS A 171 38.67 38.68 12.94
CA LYS A 171 38.84 40.10 13.32
C LYS A 171 39.66 40.27 14.59
N GLU A 172 39.44 39.43 15.60
CA GLU A 172 40.21 39.44 16.83
C GLU A 172 41.70 39.14 16.58
N LEU A 173 41.99 38.11 15.77
CA LEU A 173 43.37 37.75 15.40
C LEU A 173 44.08 38.87 14.63
N ASP A 174 43.38 39.54 13.69
CA ASP A 174 43.91 40.70 12.97
C ASP A 174 44.23 41.86 13.91
N GLY A 175 43.35 42.12 14.89
CA GLY A 175 43.57 43.13 15.93
C GLY A 175 44.80 42.82 16.78
N ILE A 176 44.99 41.56 17.18
CA ILE A 176 46.17 41.10 17.90
C ILE A 176 47.43 41.31 17.05
N TYR A 177 47.40 40.91 15.78
CA TYR A 177 48.54 41.06 14.87
C TYR A 177 48.95 42.52 14.70
N LEU A 178 47.97 43.41 14.51
CA LEU A 178 48.21 44.85 14.41
C LEU A 178 48.84 45.42 15.69
N ALA A 179 48.32 45.06 16.86
CA ALA A 179 48.84 45.51 18.15
C ALA A 179 50.28 45.02 18.40
N LEU A 180 50.57 43.76 18.07
CA LEU A 180 51.91 43.18 18.15
C LEU A 180 52.89 43.92 17.21
N SER A 181 52.47 44.22 15.98
CA SER A 181 53.28 44.97 15.02
C SER A 181 53.58 46.39 15.53
N GLN A 182 52.57 47.10 16.05
CA GLN A 182 52.75 48.43 16.64
C GLN A 182 53.67 48.41 17.87
N LEU A 183 53.57 47.39 18.73
CA LEU A 183 54.47 47.21 19.87
C LEU A 183 55.91 46.93 19.41
N ALA A 184 56.10 46.09 18.41
CA ALA A 184 57.42 45.80 17.85
C ALA A 184 58.06 47.06 17.24
N ASP A 185 57.28 47.89 16.54
CA ASP A 185 57.78 49.16 16.00
C ASP A 185 58.06 50.20 17.08
N LYS A 186 57.25 50.26 18.15
CA LYS A 186 57.57 51.06 19.34
C LYS A 186 58.87 50.62 20.00
N GLN A 187 59.14 49.32 20.11
CA GLN A 187 60.41 48.82 20.65
C GLN A 187 61.63 49.21 19.79
N LYS A 188 61.48 49.32 18.46
CA LYS A 188 62.52 49.85 17.56
C LYS A 188 62.74 51.37 17.74
N GLN A 189 61.70 52.11 18.12
CA GLN A 189 61.76 53.56 18.36
C GLN A 189 62.18 53.92 19.79
N VAL A 190 62.21 52.97 20.74
CA VAL A 190 62.87 53.17 22.03
C VAL A 190 64.37 53.27 21.77
N PRO A 191 65.03 54.40 22.06
CA PRO A 191 66.46 54.50 21.83
C PRO A 191 67.20 53.47 22.68
N GLN A 192 67.97 52.58 22.05
CA GLN A 192 68.84 51.60 22.72
C GLN A 192 69.96 52.24 23.58
N HIS A 193 69.96 53.55 23.77
CA HIS A 193 70.88 54.27 24.64
C HIS A 193 70.18 55.47 25.33
N LYS A 194 69.45 55.21 26.41
CA LYS A 194 69.39 56.20 27.50
C LYS A 194 70.53 55.86 28.47
N LYS A 195 71.62 56.65 28.43
CA LYS A 195 72.70 56.59 29.44
C LYS A 195 72.06 56.60 30.83
N ARG A 196 72.25 55.52 31.60
CA ARG A 196 71.90 55.50 33.03
C ARG A 196 72.71 56.62 33.70
N LYS A 197 72.05 57.48 34.48
CA LYS A 197 72.75 58.49 35.27
C LYS A 197 73.68 57.76 36.25
N PRO A 198 75.00 58.01 36.26
CA PRO A 198 75.88 57.44 37.25
C PRO A 198 75.47 57.99 38.63
N ILE A 199 75.35 57.09 39.61
CA ILE A 199 75.12 57.45 41.01
C ILE A 199 76.50 57.47 41.66
N GLY A 200 76.96 58.65 42.08
CA GLY A 200 78.25 58.86 42.72
C GLY A 200 78.33 60.26 43.33
N PHE A 201 79.05 60.40 44.43
CA PHE A 201 79.16 61.64 45.20
C PHE A 201 80.07 62.67 44.51
N VAL A 202 79.72 63.95 44.66
CA VAL A 202 80.52 65.09 44.20
C VAL A 202 81.74 65.24 45.10
N HIS A 203 82.94 65.15 44.53
CA HIS A 203 84.17 65.55 45.22
C HIS A 203 84.40 67.05 44.96
N TYR A 204 84.66 67.80 46.02
CA TYR A 204 85.14 69.18 45.93
C TYR A 204 86.67 69.16 46.07
N ASP A 205 87.35 69.78 45.12
CA ASP A 205 88.79 70.00 45.20
C ASP A 205 89.09 70.99 46.35
N LYS A 206 89.97 70.58 47.27
CA LYS A 206 90.54 71.48 48.26
C LYS A 206 91.73 72.19 47.62
N GLU A 207 91.61 73.49 47.42
CA GLU A 207 92.75 74.38 47.20
C GLU A 207 93.55 74.48 48.49
N GLU A 208 94.83 74.07 48.44
CA GLU A 208 95.96 74.62 49.22
C GLU A 208 97.28 74.24 48.53
#